data_AF-A0A7W3XQQ9-F1
#
_entry.id   AF-A0A7W3XQQ9-F1
#
_cell.length_a   1.000
_cell.length_b   1.000
_cell.length_c   1.000
_cell.angle_alpha   90.00
_cell.angle_beta   90.00
_cell.angle_gamma   90.00
#
_symmetry.space_group_name_H-M   'P 1'
#
loop_
_entity.id
_entity.type
_entity.pdbx_description
1 polymer ?
#
loop_
_entity_poly.entity_id
_entity_poly.type
_entity_poly.pdbx_seq_one_letter_code
_entity_poly.pdbx_strand_id
1 'polypeptide(L)'
;MNKSEFLSHLYSHLSVLPPEERDELMEDYENHFAFAEQNGKSESDVVRELGDPAELAKEAIGERNVHPPDPVYWMNPEHFSAPATELTDSRSQNGFTKAMIYTGLFFLNLIVIPLLLSCWASAVSIAVGAFAGLISPLALGLEFIMKGSIQPIQGFASIILVGIGILLMILARYIFNLLVRGSMSYWKWNHQLAKGVQVNEQ
;
A
#
# COMPACT_ATOMS: atom_id res chain seq x y z
N MET A 1 5.59 -3.92 -53.35
CA MET A 1 4.32 -3.90 -52.61
C MET A 1 3.36 -2.97 -53.34
N ASN A 2 2.07 -3.27 -53.32
CA ASN A 2 1.03 -2.36 -53.83
C ASN A 2 0.53 -1.44 -52.70
N LYS A 3 -0.31 -0.45 -53.04
CA LYS A 3 -0.87 0.49 -52.04
C LYS A 3 -1.57 -0.23 -50.87
N SER A 4 -2.41 -1.22 -51.19
CA SER A 4 -3.22 -1.94 -50.19
C SER A 4 -2.37 -2.75 -49.21
N GLU A 5 -1.31 -3.39 -49.71
CA GLU A 5 -0.36 -4.16 -48.91
C GLU A 5 0.42 -3.22 -47.98
N PHE A 6 0.91 -2.09 -48.49
CA PHE A 6 1.63 -1.10 -47.69
C PHE A 6 0.76 -0.55 -46.53
N LEU A 7 -0.47 -0.11 -46.82
CA LEU A 7 -1.38 0.43 -45.80
C LEU A 7 -1.79 -0.64 -44.77
N SER A 8 -2.01 -1.89 -45.19
CA SER A 8 -2.32 -2.98 -44.26
C SER A 8 -1.16 -3.27 -43.30
N HIS A 9 0.09 -3.27 -43.80
CA HIS A 9 1.26 -3.43 -42.96
C HIS A 9 1.41 -2.25 -42.00
N LEU A 10 1.24 -1.01 -42.48
CA LEU A 10 1.34 0.18 -41.64
C LEU A 10 0.28 0.18 -40.52
N TYR A 11 -0.97 -0.14 -40.83
CA TYR A 11 -2.06 -0.25 -39.86
C TYR A 11 -1.79 -1.26 -38.75
N SER A 12 -1.17 -2.41 -39.08
CA SER A 12 -0.79 -3.42 -38.07
C SER A 12 0.29 -2.93 -37.11
N HIS A 13 1.22 -2.09 -37.57
CA HIS A 13 2.29 -1.55 -36.73
C HIS A 13 1.82 -0.37 -35.87
N LEU A 14 0.74 0.31 -36.28
CA LEU A 14 0.11 1.41 -35.55
C LEU A 14 -0.95 0.95 -34.54
N SER A 15 -1.13 -0.35 -34.31
CA SER A 15 -2.13 -0.89 -33.37
C SER A 15 -1.94 -0.46 -31.92
N VAL A 16 -0.79 0.13 -31.60
CA VAL A 16 -0.44 0.67 -30.28
C VAL A 16 -1.05 2.05 -30.05
N LEU A 17 -1.40 2.78 -31.12
CA LEU A 17 -2.03 4.10 -31.04
C LEU A 17 -3.54 3.99 -30.79
N PRO A 18 -4.16 5.03 -30.19
CA PRO A 18 -5.61 5.14 -30.12
C PRO A 18 -6.27 4.98 -31.50
N PRO A 19 -7.47 4.38 -31.59
CA PRO A 19 -8.14 4.17 -32.87
C PRO A 19 -8.36 5.48 -33.64
N GLU A 20 -8.64 6.58 -32.94
CA GLU A 20 -8.83 7.91 -33.54
C GLU A 20 -7.53 8.42 -34.22
N GLU A 21 -6.39 8.40 -33.51
CA GLU A 21 -5.10 8.84 -34.06
C GLU A 21 -4.62 7.92 -35.20
N ARG A 22 -4.88 6.61 -35.07
CA ARG A 22 -4.52 5.63 -36.10
C ARG A 22 -5.32 5.84 -37.38
N ASP A 23 -6.62 6.11 -37.26
CA ASP A 23 -7.50 6.30 -38.41
C ASP A 23 -7.22 7.64 -39.10
N GLU A 24 -6.93 8.71 -38.33
CA GLU A 24 -6.46 10.01 -38.87
C GLU A 24 -5.15 9.84 -39.66
N LEU A 25 -4.19 9.10 -39.10
CA LEU A 25 -2.92 8.84 -39.79
C LEU A 25 -3.12 7.99 -41.06
N MET A 26 -4.07 7.05 -41.06
CA MET A 26 -4.41 6.30 -42.28
C MET A 26 -5.03 7.18 -43.34
N GLU A 27 -5.94 8.07 -42.96
CA GLU A 27 -6.56 9.00 -43.90
C GLU A 27 -5.51 9.90 -44.57
N ASP A 28 -4.53 10.40 -43.81
CA ASP A 28 -3.42 11.20 -44.35
C ASP A 28 -2.58 10.43 -45.39
N TYR A 29 -2.21 9.18 -45.10
CA TYR A 29 -1.46 8.36 -46.05
C TYR A 29 -2.29 7.97 -47.27
N GLU A 30 -3.58 7.65 -47.10
CA GLU A 30 -4.48 7.38 -48.22
C GLU A 30 -4.61 8.57 -49.17
N ASN A 31 -4.73 9.78 -48.61
CA ASN A 31 -4.76 11.03 -49.36
C ASN A 31 -3.44 11.29 -50.09
N HIS A 32 -2.30 10.97 -49.47
CA HIS A 32 -0.99 11.09 -50.12
C HIS A 32 -0.86 10.16 -51.33
N PHE A 33 -1.30 8.90 -51.22
CA PHE A 33 -1.34 7.98 -52.35
C PHE A 33 -2.28 8.46 -53.47
N ALA A 34 -3.45 8.99 -53.13
CA ALA A 34 -4.42 9.52 -54.10
C ALA A 34 -3.85 10.73 -54.87
N PHE A 35 -3.15 11.63 -54.18
CA PHE A 35 -2.50 12.78 -54.83
C PHE A 35 -1.35 12.36 -55.75
N ALA A 36 -0.57 11.35 -55.35
CA ALA A 36 0.52 10.84 -56.18
C ALA A 36 0.01 10.15 -57.46
N GLU A 37 -1.11 9.41 -57.37
CA GLU A 37 -1.78 8.80 -58.52
C GLU A 37 -2.28 9.86 -59.51
N GLN A 38 -2.89 10.95 -59.00
CA GLN A 38 -3.35 12.06 -59.83
C GLN A 38 -2.21 12.77 -60.59
N ASN A 39 -1.01 12.79 -60.00
CA ASN A 39 0.20 13.33 -60.62
C ASN A 39 0.91 12.33 -61.57
N GLY A 40 0.30 11.16 -61.82
CA GLY A 40 0.80 10.16 -62.76
C GLY A 40 1.94 9.29 -62.22
N LYS A 41 2.17 9.25 -60.89
CA LYS A 41 3.12 8.33 -60.28
C LYS A 41 2.50 6.94 -60.08
N SER A 42 3.28 5.89 -60.28
CA SER A 42 2.84 4.52 -60.00
C SER A 42 2.81 4.27 -58.49
N GLU A 43 1.88 3.44 -58.00
CA GLU A 43 1.80 3.07 -56.58
C GLU A 43 3.14 2.51 -56.06
N SER A 44 3.84 1.72 -56.88
CA SER A 44 5.13 1.14 -56.55
C SER A 44 6.24 2.18 -56.36
N ASP A 45 6.19 3.30 -57.09
CA ASP A 45 7.14 4.39 -56.90
C ASP A 45 6.87 5.15 -55.62
N VAL A 46 5.59 5.35 -55.26
CA VAL A 46 5.20 6.01 -54.02
C VAL A 46 5.60 5.18 -52.80
N VAL A 47 5.41 3.87 -52.83
CA VAL A 47 5.89 2.97 -51.76
C VAL A 47 7.40 3.04 -51.61
N ARG A 48 8.14 3.12 -52.73
CA ARG A 48 9.61 3.24 -52.68
C ARG A 48 10.08 4.58 -52.15
N GLU A 49 9.31 5.66 -52.38
CA GLU A 49 9.55 6.98 -51.80
C GLU A 49 9.26 7.01 -50.29
N LEU A 50 8.23 6.30 -49.83
CA LEU A 50 7.82 6.23 -48.42
C LEU A 50 8.67 5.28 -47.57
N GLY A 51 9.28 4.24 -48.15
CA GLY A 51 10.20 3.34 -47.45
C GLY A 51 9.52 2.14 -46.78
N ASP A 52 10.05 1.69 -45.65
CA ASP A 52 9.53 0.53 -44.90
C ASP A 52 8.38 0.96 -43.98
N PRO A 53 7.16 0.37 -44.11
CA PRO A 53 6.03 0.70 -43.24
C PRO A 53 6.33 0.49 -41.74
N ALA A 54 7.23 -0.43 -41.38
CA ALA A 54 7.60 -0.65 -39.99
C ALA A 54 8.45 0.49 -39.40
N GLU A 55 9.37 1.05 -40.18
CA GLU A 55 10.18 2.20 -39.76
C GLU A 55 9.33 3.48 -39.70
N LEU A 56 8.44 3.66 -40.67
CA LEU A 56 7.49 4.77 -40.71
C LEU A 56 6.54 4.75 -39.52
N ALA A 57 6.02 3.58 -39.14
CA ALA A 57 5.20 3.42 -37.93
C ALA A 57 6.00 3.77 -36.66
N LYS A 58 7.26 3.32 -36.58
CA LYS A 58 8.14 3.62 -35.45
C LYS A 58 8.43 5.11 -35.33
N GLU A 59 8.61 5.81 -36.45
CA GLU A 59 8.78 7.26 -36.50
C GLU A 59 7.50 8.01 -36.10
N ALA A 60 6.34 7.56 -36.59
CA ALA A 60 5.04 8.12 -36.22
C ALA A 60 4.72 7.94 -34.73
N ILE A 61 5.13 6.82 -34.13
CA ILE A 61 5.01 6.56 -32.68
C ILE A 61 6.04 7.40 -31.90
N GLY A 62 7.21 7.68 -32.50
CA GLY A 62 8.27 8.54 -31.97
C GLY A 62 8.97 8.01 -30.70
N GLU A 63 9.94 8.77 -30.16
CA GLU A 63 10.47 8.61 -28.80
C GLU A 63 9.43 9.01 -27.72
N ARG A 64 8.13 8.81 -27.99
CA ARG A 64 7.17 8.73 -26.89
C ARG A 64 7.64 7.53 -26.08
N ASN A 65 8.37 7.83 -25.00
CA ASN A 65 8.52 6.93 -23.87
C ASN A 65 7.13 6.35 -23.68
N VAL A 66 6.95 5.06 -24.00
CA VAL A 66 5.74 4.31 -23.72
C VAL A 66 5.72 4.11 -22.21
N HIS A 67 5.61 5.22 -21.49
CA HIS A 67 4.81 5.28 -20.31
C HIS A 67 3.42 4.93 -20.81
N PRO A 68 2.81 3.81 -20.39
CA PRO A 68 1.40 3.60 -20.65
C PRO A 68 0.71 4.82 -20.02
N PRO A 69 0.14 5.75 -20.80
CA PRO A 69 -0.64 6.82 -20.24
C PRO A 69 -1.99 6.17 -19.92
N ASP A 70 -2.20 5.91 -18.63
CA ASP A 70 -3.49 5.46 -18.09
C ASP A 70 -3.94 4.06 -18.59
N PRO A 71 -4.83 3.35 -17.87
CA PRO A 71 -5.40 2.12 -18.39
C PRO A 71 -6.07 2.42 -19.73
N VAL A 72 -5.61 1.74 -20.77
CA VAL A 72 -6.14 1.80 -22.14
C VAL A 72 -7.62 1.41 -22.11
N TYR A 73 -8.52 2.39 -21.99
CA TYR A 73 -9.97 2.19 -21.82
C TYR A 73 -10.65 1.44 -22.99
N TRP A 74 -9.94 1.23 -24.10
CA TRP A 74 -10.44 0.52 -25.29
C TRP A 74 -9.82 -0.87 -25.49
N MET A 75 -8.86 -1.28 -24.65
CA MET A 75 -8.29 -2.63 -24.68
C MET A 75 -8.99 -3.48 -23.61
N ASN A 76 -9.92 -4.34 -24.04
CA ASN A 76 -10.70 -5.19 -23.13
C ASN A 76 -9.76 -6.13 -22.34
N PRO A 77 -9.71 -6.09 -21.00
CA PRO A 77 -8.72 -6.84 -20.21
C PRO A 77 -9.03 -8.34 -20.09
N GLU A 78 -10.06 -8.86 -20.77
CA GLU A 78 -10.53 -10.24 -20.58
C GLU A 78 -9.59 -11.32 -21.16
N HIS A 79 -8.57 -10.95 -21.94
CA HIS A 79 -7.67 -11.92 -22.59
C HIS A 79 -6.21 -11.94 -22.10
N PHE A 80 -5.84 -11.14 -21.08
CA PHE A 80 -4.51 -11.28 -20.46
C PHE A 80 -4.64 -11.51 -18.96
N SER A 81 -4.55 -12.77 -18.55
CA SER A 81 -4.31 -13.17 -17.16
C SER A 81 -2.85 -12.86 -16.79
N ALA A 82 -2.49 -11.58 -16.70
CA ALA A 82 -1.25 -11.17 -16.05
C ALA A 82 -1.56 -10.93 -14.56
N PRO A 83 -0.72 -11.40 -13.62
CA PRO A 83 -0.96 -11.20 -12.21
C PRO A 83 -0.99 -9.70 -11.93
N ALA A 84 -2.03 -9.25 -11.22
CA ALA A 84 -2.17 -7.89 -10.75
C ALA A 84 -0.98 -7.54 -9.85
N THR A 85 0.09 -7.02 -10.44
CA THR A 85 1.15 -6.34 -9.69
C THR A 85 0.55 -5.03 -9.24
N GLU A 86 0.29 -4.93 -7.93
CA GLU A 86 -0.07 -3.70 -7.24
C GLU A 86 0.86 -2.57 -7.74
N LEU A 87 0.30 -1.63 -8.49
CA LEU A 87 1.00 -0.43 -8.91
C LEU A 87 1.20 0.44 -7.67
N THR A 88 2.23 0.16 -6.89
CA THR A 88 2.80 1.15 -5.98
C THR A 88 3.41 2.23 -6.86
N ASP A 89 2.66 3.32 -6.99
CA ASP A 89 3.01 4.56 -7.66
C ASP A 89 4.46 4.96 -7.30
N SER A 90 5.39 4.58 -8.15
CA SER A 90 6.81 4.77 -7.96
C SER A 90 7.15 6.17 -8.43
N ARG A 91 6.58 7.18 -7.76
CA ARG A 91 7.14 8.53 -7.77
C ARG A 91 8.62 8.34 -7.47
N SER A 92 9.49 8.74 -8.40
CA SER A 92 10.95 8.74 -8.23
C SER A 92 11.29 9.36 -6.86
N GLN A 93 11.36 8.51 -5.83
CA GLN A 93 11.68 8.94 -4.48
C GLN A 93 13.19 9.14 -4.49
N ASN A 94 13.59 10.34 -4.88
CA ASN A 94 14.93 10.84 -4.70
C ASN A 94 15.35 10.50 -3.26
N GLY A 95 16.59 10.04 -3.05
CA GLY A 95 17.07 9.62 -1.73
C GLY A 95 16.80 10.63 -0.61
N PHE A 96 16.67 11.91 -0.96
CA PHE A 96 16.25 13.00 -0.09
C PHE A 96 14.83 12.82 0.51
N THR A 97 13.83 12.40 -0.29
CA THR A 97 12.46 12.17 0.21
C THR A 97 12.42 10.99 1.18
N LYS A 98 13.15 9.92 0.87
CA LYS A 98 13.29 8.77 1.80
C LYS A 98 13.95 9.23 3.10
N ALA A 99 15.05 9.99 3.02
CA ALA A 99 15.72 10.53 4.20
C ALA A 99 14.78 11.39 5.06
N MET A 100 13.98 12.27 4.44
CA MET A 100 13.00 13.11 5.15
C MET A 100 11.94 12.29 5.88
N ILE A 101 11.41 11.23 5.25
CA ILE A 101 10.43 10.32 5.86
C ILE A 101 11.05 9.63 7.07
N TYR A 102 12.23 9.00 6.92
CA TYR A 102 12.89 8.32 8.03
C TYR A 102 13.25 9.27 9.18
N THR A 103 13.71 10.49 8.89
CA THR A 103 13.98 11.51 9.90
C THR A 103 12.70 11.91 10.64
N GLY A 104 11.59 12.14 9.94
CA GLY A 104 10.30 12.44 10.57
C GLY A 104 9.81 11.29 11.44
N LEU A 105 9.93 10.06 10.95
CA LEU A 105 9.56 8.84 11.66
C LEU A 105 10.40 8.64 12.93
N PHE A 106 11.69 8.99 12.88
CA PHE A 106 12.59 8.92 14.03
C PHE A 106 12.13 9.85 15.16
N PHE A 107 11.85 11.12 14.86
CA PHE A 107 11.37 12.07 15.86
C PHE A 107 10.00 11.68 16.42
N LEU A 108 9.11 11.15 15.58
CA LEU A 108 7.82 10.64 16.03
C LEU A 108 7.98 9.46 16.99
N ASN A 109 8.82 8.47 16.62
CA ASN A 109 9.09 7.30 17.47
C ASN A 109 9.74 7.71 18.80
N LEU A 110 10.55 8.77 18.83
CA LEU A 110 11.15 9.31 20.07
C LEU A 110 10.08 9.72 21.10
N ILE A 111 8.92 10.19 20.65
CA ILE A 111 7.81 10.60 21.52
C ILE A 111 6.88 9.41 21.80
N VAL A 112 6.56 8.63 20.76
CA VAL A 112 5.54 7.57 20.87
C VAL A 112 6.05 6.36 21.65
N ILE A 113 7.30 5.93 21.47
CA ILE A 113 7.86 4.76 22.17
C ILE A 113 7.82 4.92 23.71
N PRO A 114 8.33 6.03 24.32
CA PRO A 114 8.27 6.18 25.78
C PRO A 114 6.84 6.33 26.30
N LEU A 115 5.94 6.95 25.53
CA LEU A 115 4.52 7.03 25.87
C LEU A 115 3.91 5.62 25.92
N LEU A 116 4.14 4.82 24.87
CA LEU A 116 3.67 3.45 24.78
C LEU A 116 4.23 2.61 25.93
N LEU A 117 5.53 2.72 26.20
CA LEU A 117 6.20 2.06 27.32
C LEU A 117 5.56 2.43 28.67
N SER A 118 5.24 3.71 28.87
CA SER A 118 4.57 4.17 30.09
C SER A 118 3.17 3.56 30.25
N CYS A 119 2.41 3.45 29.16
CA CYS A 119 1.10 2.79 29.19
C CYS A 119 1.20 1.28 29.44
N TRP A 120 2.24 0.61 28.90
CA TRP A 120 2.51 -0.79 29.22
C TRP A 120 2.90 -0.97 30.69
N ALA A 121 3.76 -0.10 31.22
CA ALA A 121 4.17 -0.13 32.62
C ALA A 121 2.97 0.07 33.57
N SER A 122 2.06 1.00 33.25
CA SER A 122 0.85 1.20 34.06
C SER A 122 -0.08 -0.01 34.00
N ALA A 123 -0.27 -0.63 32.84
CA ALA A 123 -1.06 -1.86 32.72
C ALA A 123 -0.46 -3.03 33.52
N VAL A 124 0.87 -3.18 33.48
CA VAL A 124 1.57 -4.19 34.29
C VAL A 124 1.41 -3.90 35.78
N SER A 125 1.52 -2.65 36.21
CA SER A 125 1.32 -2.26 37.61
C SER A 125 -0.09 -2.63 38.12
N ILE A 126 -1.13 -2.34 37.33
CA ILE A 126 -2.51 -2.72 37.66
C ILE A 126 -2.63 -4.25 37.75
N ALA A 127 -2.02 -4.99 36.82
CA ALA A 127 -2.04 -6.45 36.84
C ALA A 127 -1.34 -7.02 38.08
N VAL A 128 -0.16 -6.48 38.45
CA VAL A 128 0.55 -6.88 39.67
C VAL A 128 -0.26 -6.58 40.93
N GLY A 129 -0.90 -5.41 40.99
CA GLY A 129 -1.80 -5.05 42.10
C GLY A 129 -3.01 -6.00 42.20
N ALA A 130 -3.59 -6.38 41.06
CA ALA A 130 -4.67 -7.36 41.02
C ALA A 130 -4.22 -8.73 41.57
N PHE A 131 -3.04 -9.20 41.15
CA PHE A 131 -2.45 -10.45 41.65
C PHE A 131 -2.14 -10.39 43.15
N ALA A 132 -1.60 -9.28 43.64
CA ALA A 132 -1.36 -9.08 45.07
C ALA A 132 -2.65 -9.19 45.88
N GLY A 133 -3.76 -8.63 45.37
CA GLY A 133 -5.08 -8.77 45.99
C GLY A 133 -5.56 -10.22 46.06
N LEU A 134 -5.33 -11.03 45.01
CA LEU A 134 -5.65 -12.46 45.01
C LEU A 134 -4.82 -13.27 46.02
N ILE A 135 -3.56 -12.88 46.23
CA ILE A 135 -2.64 -13.56 47.16
C ILE A 135 -2.90 -13.11 48.63
N SER A 136 -3.71 -12.07 48.85
CA SER A 136 -4.00 -11.53 50.18
C SER A 136 -4.40 -12.56 51.25
N PRO A 137 -5.26 -13.55 50.97
CA PRO A 137 -5.63 -14.56 51.98
C PRO A 137 -4.44 -15.44 52.40
N LEU A 138 -3.48 -15.67 51.50
CA LEU A 138 -2.27 -16.43 51.82
C LEU A 138 -1.39 -15.68 52.83
N ALA A 139 -1.33 -14.35 52.72
CA ALA A 139 -0.62 -13.50 53.68
C ALA A 139 -1.26 -13.58 55.08
N LEU A 140 -2.61 -13.63 55.17
CA LEU A 140 -3.29 -13.86 56.43
C LEU A 140 -2.99 -15.25 57.03
N GLY A 141 -2.91 -16.28 56.18
CA GLY A 141 -2.53 -17.62 56.64
C GLY A 141 -1.14 -17.64 57.26
N LEU A 142 -0.21 -16.85 56.71
CA LEU A 142 1.14 -16.70 57.26
C LEU A 142 1.13 -15.95 58.60
N GLU A 143 0.34 -14.87 58.71
CA GLU A 143 0.17 -14.16 59.99
C GLU A 143 -0.42 -15.05 61.09
N PHE A 144 -1.39 -15.91 60.74
CA PHE A 144 -1.98 -16.86 61.67
C PHE A 144 -0.95 -17.82 62.26
N ILE A 145 -0.04 -18.35 61.44
CA ILE A 145 1.03 -19.25 61.88
C ILE A 145 1.99 -18.53 62.84
N MET A 146 2.32 -17.26 62.55
CA MET A 146 3.29 -16.51 63.35
C MET A 146 2.73 -15.98 64.68
N LYS A 147 1.52 -15.41 64.66
CA LYS A 147 0.92 -14.75 65.83
C LYS A 147 -0.05 -15.63 66.60
N GLY A 148 -0.46 -16.78 66.04
CA GLY A 148 -1.41 -17.71 66.65
C GLY A 148 -2.84 -17.19 66.80
N SER A 149 -3.13 -15.97 66.31
CA SER A 149 -4.45 -15.35 66.36
C SER A 149 -4.68 -14.49 65.12
N ILE A 150 -5.92 -14.51 64.61
CA ILE A 150 -6.37 -13.64 63.52
C ILE A 150 -7.40 -12.69 64.10
N GLN A 151 -7.24 -11.40 63.84
CA GLN A 151 -8.29 -10.43 64.16
C GLN A 151 -9.41 -10.52 63.11
N PRO A 152 -10.70 -10.55 63.49
CA PRO A 152 -11.81 -10.65 62.53
C PRO A 152 -11.77 -9.58 61.44
N ILE A 153 -11.33 -8.37 61.78
CA ILE A 153 -11.17 -7.26 60.83
C ILE A 153 -10.20 -7.58 59.68
N GLN A 154 -9.12 -8.31 59.96
CA GLN A 154 -8.16 -8.73 58.93
C GLN A 154 -8.79 -9.76 57.98
N GLY A 155 -9.60 -10.68 58.53
CA GLY A 155 -10.36 -11.66 57.75
C GLY A 155 -11.29 -10.99 56.74
N PHE A 156 -12.13 -10.07 57.19
CA PHE A 156 -13.01 -9.29 56.30
C PHE A 156 -12.22 -8.47 55.26
N ALA A 157 -11.10 -7.86 55.67
CA ALA A 157 -10.26 -7.08 54.76
C ALA A 157 -9.70 -7.94 53.61
N SER A 158 -9.27 -9.18 53.87
CA SER A 158 -8.76 -10.06 52.80
C SER A 158 -9.83 -10.46 51.78
N ILE A 159 -11.06 -10.72 52.22
CA ILE A 159 -12.17 -11.08 51.33
C ILE A 159 -12.48 -9.90 50.40
N ILE A 160 -12.51 -8.68 50.96
CA ILE A 160 -12.69 -7.45 50.17
C ILE A 160 -11.54 -7.27 49.18
N LEU A 161 -10.29 -7.48 49.62
CA LEU A 161 -9.11 -7.30 48.76
C LEU A 161 -9.05 -8.31 47.61
N VAL A 162 -9.49 -9.55 47.86
CA VAL A 162 -9.68 -10.55 46.79
C VAL A 162 -10.74 -10.09 45.80
N GLY A 163 -11.88 -9.58 46.27
CA GLY A 163 -12.93 -9.04 45.41
C GLY A 163 -12.43 -7.90 44.52
N ILE A 164 -11.69 -6.94 45.10
CA ILE A 164 -11.05 -5.86 44.36
C ILE A 164 -10.02 -6.40 43.36
N GLY A 165 -9.21 -7.38 43.76
CA GLY A 165 -8.23 -8.02 42.89
C GLY A 165 -8.86 -8.66 41.66
N ILE A 166 -9.98 -9.37 41.82
CA ILE A 166 -10.72 -9.97 40.69
C ILE A 166 -11.26 -8.88 39.74
N LEU A 167 -11.85 -7.81 40.27
CA LEU A 167 -12.36 -6.69 39.46
C LEU A 167 -11.22 -6.00 38.69
N LEU A 168 -10.08 -5.75 39.34
CA LEU A 168 -8.91 -5.18 38.70
C LEU A 168 -8.33 -6.11 37.64
N MET A 169 -8.38 -7.42 37.82
CA MET A 169 -7.90 -8.39 36.83
C MET A 169 -8.76 -8.38 35.56
N ILE A 170 -10.09 -8.26 35.70
CA ILE A 170 -11.01 -8.11 34.55
C ILE A 170 -10.71 -6.79 33.82
N LEU A 171 -10.53 -5.70 34.56
CA LEU A 171 -10.17 -4.40 34.00
C LEU A 171 -8.82 -4.45 33.28
N ALA A 172 -7.80 -5.07 33.89
CA ALA A 172 -6.47 -5.23 33.32
C ALA A 172 -6.52 -6.00 31.99
N ARG A 173 -7.34 -7.05 31.88
CA ARG A 173 -7.54 -7.80 30.63
C ARG A 173 -8.07 -6.89 29.50
N TYR A 174 -9.02 -6.02 29.80
CA TYR A 174 -9.56 -5.09 28.79
C TYR A 174 -8.49 -4.08 28.34
N ILE A 175 -7.78 -3.47 29.30
CA ILE A 175 -6.70 -2.52 29.03
C ILE A 175 -5.59 -3.18 28.20
N PHE A 176 -5.21 -4.42 28.53
CA PHE A 176 -4.17 -5.16 27.81
C PHE A 176 -4.56 -5.41 26.35
N ASN A 177 -5.81 -5.82 26.09
CA ASN A 177 -6.30 -6.01 24.72
C ASN A 177 -6.33 -4.70 23.93
N LEU A 178 -6.74 -3.59 24.58
CA LEU A 178 -6.71 -2.26 23.97
C LEU A 178 -5.28 -1.85 23.60
N LEU A 179 -4.34 -2.02 24.54
CA LEU A 179 -2.92 -1.71 24.35
C LEU A 179 -2.28 -2.52 23.23
N VAL A 180 -2.57 -3.81 23.17
CA VAL A 180 -2.06 -4.70 22.12
C VAL A 180 -2.59 -4.28 20.75
N ARG A 181 -3.90 -3.98 20.64
CA ARG A 181 -4.52 -3.49 19.40
C ARG A 181 -3.91 -2.15 18.95
N GLY A 182 -3.77 -1.20 19.88
CA GLY A 182 -3.17 0.11 19.60
C GLY A 182 -1.71 0.00 19.17
N SER A 183 -0.92 -0.82 19.89
CA SER A 183 0.50 -1.05 19.56
C SER A 183 0.66 -1.68 18.17
N MET A 184 -0.16 -2.69 17.84
CA MET A 184 -0.14 -3.30 16.51
C MET A 184 -0.57 -2.33 15.40
N SER A 185 -1.59 -1.50 15.65
CA SER A 185 -2.03 -0.48 14.70
C SER A 185 -0.91 0.53 14.42
N TYR A 186 -0.24 1.00 15.47
CA TYR A 186 0.90 1.91 15.34
C TYR A 186 2.04 1.29 14.54
N TRP A 187 2.42 0.03 14.85
CA TRP A 187 3.49 -0.66 14.12
C TRP A 187 3.16 -0.87 12.64
N LYS A 188 1.91 -1.24 12.32
CA LYS A 188 1.45 -1.39 10.94
C LYS A 188 1.52 -0.06 10.19
N TRP A 189 1.03 1.01 10.79
CA TRP A 189 1.07 2.35 10.20
C TRP A 189 2.50 2.85 9.99
N ASN A 190 3.37 2.66 10.99
CA ASN A 190 4.79 3.02 10.92
C ASN A 190 5.50 2.30 9.76
N HIS A 191 5.22 1.01 9.59
CA HIS A 191 5.78 0.19 8.52
C HIS A 191 5.18 0.50 7.13
N GLN A 192 3.88 0.79 7.04
CA GLN A 192 3.21 1.20 5.79
C GLN A 192 3.76 2.53 5.29
N LEU A 193 3.94 3.51 6.19
CA LEU A 193 4.55 4.79 5.86
C LEU A 193 6.00 4.66 5.40
N ALA A 194 6.79 3.81 6.07
CA ALA A 194 8.17 3.53 5.65
C ALA A 194 8.25 2.91 4.24
N LYS A 195 7.24 2.14 3.83
CA LYS A 195 7.12 1.57 2.48
C LYS A 195 6.51 2.53 1.45
N GLY A 196 6.03 3.70 1.87
CA GLY A 196 5.38 4.68 0.98
C GLY A 196 4.01 4.23 0.46
N VAL A 197 3.41 3.19 1.04
CA VAL A 197 2.05 2.76 0.68
C VAL A 197 1.09 3.76 1.28
N GLN A 198 0.40 4.54 0.44
CA GLN A 198 -0.66 5.43 0.91
C GLN A 198 -1.75 4.58 1.55
N VAL A 199 -1.97 4.80 2.83
CA VAL A 199 -3.08 4.20 3.57
C VAL A 199 -4.32 4.93 3.07
N ASN A 200 -4.99 4.34 2.07
CA ASN A 200 -6.32 4.79 1.65
C ASN A 200 -7.26 4.62 2.84
N GLU A 201 -7.58 5.73 3.51
CA GLU A 201 -8.70 5.81 4.44
C GLU A 201 -9.98 5.66 3.61
N GLN A 202 -10.69 4.54 3.79
CA GLN A 202 -12.08 4.36 3.38
C GLN A 202 -13.01 4.75 4.53
#